data_AF-A0A8S0PUC2-F1
#
_entry.id   AF-A0A8S0PUC2-F1
#
_cell.length_a   1.000
_cell.length_b   1.000
_cell.length_c   1.000
_cell.angle_alpha   90.00
_cell.angle_beta   90.00
_cell.angle_gamma   90.00
#
_symmetry.space_group_name_H-M   'P 1'
#
loop_
_entity.id
_entity.type
_entity.pdbx_description
1 polymer ?
#
loop_
_entity_poly.entity_id
_entity_poly.type
_entity_poly.pdbx_seq_one_letter_code
_entity_poly.pdbx_strand_id
1 'polypeptide(L)'
;MIPHLKSGSNPFLALDFLRMLPFRERMLILLNFVQNANLANRSSAKLDGYSYSLCAKIIETLRDRNEKFQIHTLHVLQHNTRWDPDGTALPIFSGFVVETSTGSIIPASFDRTSRCPDEIVRRIRVTACYRDPNWDGRLLETYDTKTDHFVIAPCTWSTHQLYIAMAIQELSDAEILLRCSTSPSAESPDFVENERRQCDYLIRHPLWRETFPHKQPRIFQRIEGGSWVKC
;
A
#
# COMPACT_ATOMS: atom_id res chain seq x y z
N MET A 1 -7.50 -22.79 -6.64
CA MET A 1 -6.30 -23.09 -5.84
C MET A 1 -5.22 -22.14 -6.32
N ILE A 2 -4.91 -21.09 -5.54
CA ILE A 2 -3.89 -20.10 -5.89
C ILE A 2 -2.52 -20.75 -5.61
N PRO A 3 -1.59 -20.83 -6.57
CA PRO A 3 -0.31 -21.48 -6.35
C PRO A 3 0.56 -20.66 -5.38
N HIS A 4 1.08 -21.34 -4.35
CA HIS A 4 2.18 -20.80 -3.54
C HIS A 4 3.47 -20.94 -4.34
N LEU A 5 4.04 -19.82 -4.80
CA LEU A 5 5.31 -19.81 -5.51
C LEU A 5 6.47 -19.97 -4.51
N LYS A 6 7.22 -21.08 -4.62
CA LYS A 6 8.53 -21.25 -3.95
C LYS A 6 9.60 -20.45 -4.69
N SER A 7 10.58 -19.93 -3.94
CA SER A 7 11.68 -19.09 -4.44
C SER A 7 12.38 -19.71 -5.67
N GLY A 8 12.29 -19.04 -6.81
CA GLY A 8 12.93 -19.47 -8.06
C GLY A 8 12.23 -18.94 -9.32
N SER A 9 10.97 -18.52 -9.22
CA SER A 9 10.23 -17.85 -10.30
C SER A 9 10.36 -16.34 -10.14
N ASN A 10 10.71 -15.63 -11.21
CA ASN A 10 11.00 -14.20 -11.23
C ASN A 10 9.69 -13.38 -11.20
N PRO A 11 9.25 -12.82 -10.06
CA PRO A 11 8.02 -12.04 -9.99
C PRO A 11 8.44 -10.56 -9.99
N PHE A 12 8.58 -9.98 -11.18
CA PHE A 12 8.78 -8.54 -11.29
C PHE A 12 7.46 -7.81 -11.04
N LEU A 13 7.53 -6.80 -10.17
CA LEU A 13 6.49 -5.79 -9.88
C LEU A 13 5.17 -6.34 -9.32
N ALA A 14 5.20 -6.84 -8.08
CA ALA A 14 4.04 -6.75 -7.20
C ALA A 14 3.99 -5.34 -6.58
N LEU A 15 3.37 -4.38 -7.30
CA LEU A 15 2.95 -3.14 -6.64
C LEU A 15 1.65 -3.41 -5.87
N ASP A 16 1.64 -3.03 -4.59
CA ASP A 16 0.46 -2.82 -3.74
C ASP A 16 -0.41 -1.67 -4.32
N PHE A 17 -0.83 -1.75 -5.58
CA PHE A 17 -1.62 -0.72 -6.28
C PHE A 17 -3.05 -0.56 -5.73
N LEU A 18 -3.51 -1.48 -4.89
CA LEU A 18 -4.84 -1.44 -4.27
C LEU A 18 -4.88 -0.76 -2.89
N ARG A 19 -3.74 -0.25 -2.38
CA ARG A 19 -3.70 0.42 -1.06
C ARG A 19 -3.53 1.94 -1.13
N MET A 20 -3.53 2.52 -2.32
CA MET A 20 -3.28 3.94 -2.55
C MET A 20 -4.56 4.79 -2.62
N LEU A 21 -5.30 4.83 -1.52
CA LEU A 21 -6.03 6.06 -1.22
C LEU A 21 -5.08 7.00 -0.49
N PRO A 22 -5.05 8.29 -0.85
CA PRO A 22 -4.25 9.26 -0.13
C PRO A 22 -4.57 9.20 1.37
N PHE A 23 -3.55 9.02 2.20
CA PHE A 23 -3.65 9.13 3.66
C PHE A 23 -4.30 10.46 4.11
N ARG A 24 -4.31 11.46 3.22
CA ARG A 24 -5.07 12.72 3.37
C ARG A 24 -6.56 12.49 3.67
N GLU A 25 -7.19 11.49 3.06
CA GLU A 25 -8.60 11.14 3.35
C GLU A 25 -8.72 10.28 4.62
N ARG A 26 -7.74 9.42 4.90
CA ARG A 26 -7.72 8.59 6.13
C ARG A 26 -7.56 9.43 7.41
N MET A 27 -6.77 10.50 7.36
CA MET A 27 -6.53 11.36 8.53
C MET A 27 -7.61 12.43 8.73
N LEU A 28 -8.29 12.86 7.65
CA LEU A 28 -9.46 13.73 7.75
C LEU A 28 -10.61 13.02 8.50
N ILE A 29 -10.73 11.70 8.40
CA ILE A 29 -11.67 10.92 9.22
C ILE A 29 -11.26 10.94 10.69
N LEU A 30 -9.97 10.76 11.01
CA LEU A 30 -9.49 10.82 12.41
C LEU A 30 -9.64 12.21 13.04
N LEU A 31 -9.43 13.30 12.27
CA LEU A 31 -9.58 14.68 12.73
C LEU A 31 -11.04 15.14 12.78
N ASN A 32 -11.89 14.76 11.82
CA ASN A 32 -13.31 15.12 11.79
C ASN A 32 -14.12 14.39 12.86
N PHE A 33 -13.70 13.20 13.30
CA PHE A 33 -14.44 12.44 14.32
C PHE A 33 -14.28 13.02 15.73
N VAL A 34 -13.17 13.72 16.00
CA VAL A 34 -12.99 14.49 17.25
C VAL A 34 -13.93 15.72 17.29
N GLN A 35 -14.45 16.17 16.13
CA GLN A 35 -15.30 17.37 16.03
C GLN A 35 -16.78 17.11 15.73
N ASN A 36 -17.17 15.97 15.14
CA ASN A 36 -18.53 15.77 14.59
C ASN A 36 -19.40 14.75 15.33
N ALA A 37 -19.22 14.58 16.64
CA ALA A 37 -20.08 13.73 17.48
C ALA A 37 -21.57 14.18 17.58
N ASN A 38 -22.04 15.14 16.76
CA ASN A 38 -23.34 15.78 16.99
C ASN A 38 -24.33 15.85 15.83
N LEU A 39 -24.03 15.46 14.58
CA LEU A 39 -25.04 15.62 13.51
C LEU A 39 -24.92 14.52 12.46
N ALA A 40 -25.83 13.55 12.50
CA ALA A 40 -26.10 12.66 11.38
C ALA A 40 -27.61 12.55 11.15
N ASN A 41 -28.08 13.04 10.00
CA ASN A 41 -29.28 12.49 9.38
C ASN A 41 -29.24 12.59 7.84
N ARG A 42 -29.57 11.43 7.24
CA ARG A 42 -30.21 11.16 5.93
C ARG A 42 -29.45 11.14 4.59
N SER A 43 -29.30 9.89 4.11
CA SER A 43 -29.75 9.30 2.83
C SER A 43 -29.25 9.81 1.47
N SER A 44 -28.33 9.03 0.88
CA SER A 44 -28.52 8.41 -0.44
C SER A 44 -28.06 6.95 -0.31
N ALA A 45 -28.60 6.01 -1.11
CA ALA A 45 -28.11 4.64 -1.14
C ALA A 45 -26.60 4.68 -1.48
N LYS A 46 -25.79 4.43 -0.46
CA LYS A 46 -24.40 4.82 -0.42
C LYS A 46 -23.63 3.76 -1.22
N LEU A 47 -22.97 4.19 -2.29
CA LEU A 47 -21.87 3.42 -2.87
C LEU A 47 -20.77 3.38 -1.81
N ASP A 48 -20.97 2.58 -0.76
CA ASP A 48 -20.06 2.47 0.37
C ASP A 48 -18.81 1.73 -0.12
N GLY A 49 -17.68 2.44 -0.14
CA GLY A 49 -16.38 1.87 -0.47
C GLY A 49 -15.57 2.74 -1.43
N TYR A 50 -14.26 2.51 -1.43
CA TYR A 50 -13.32 3.35 -2.16
C TYR A 50 -12.92 2.81 -3.54
N SER A 51 -13.30 1.56 -3.85
CA SER A 51 -12.88 0.88 -5.08
C SER A 51 -13.50 1.52 -6.33
N TYR A 52 -14.76 1.96 -6.27
CA TYR A 52 -15.44 2.58 -7.41
C TYR A 52 -14.82 3.93 -7.78
N SER A 53 -14.63 4.82 -6.80
CA SER A 53 -14.02 6.13 -7.05
C SER A 53 -12.60 6.01 -7.59
N LEU A 54 -11.81 5.08 -7.06
CA LEU A 54 -10.47 4.78 -7.58
C LEU A 54 -10.52 4.27 -9.02
N CYS A 55 -11.39 3.29 -9.30
CA CYS A 55 -11.56 2.74 -10.65
C CYS A 55 -11.97 3.83 -11.66
N ALA A 56 -12.97 4.65 -11.32
CA ALA A 56 -13.40 5.75 -12.17
C ALA A 56 -12.24 6.72 -12.45
N LYS A 57 -11.49 7.10 -11.41
CA LYS A 57 -10.36 8.02 -11.54
C LYS A 57 -9.27 7.48 -12.46
N ILE A 58 -8.96 6.18 -12.38
CA ILE A 58 -7.99 5.53 -13.28
C ILE A 58 -8.46 5.60 -14.73
N ILE A 59 -9.73 5.23 -15.01
CA ILE A 59 -10.27 5.22 -16.36
C ILE A 59 -10.34 6.64 -16.94
N GLU A 60 -10.80 7.62 -16.16
CA GLU A 60 -10.81 9.03 -16.55
C GLU A 60 -9.39 9.51 -16.88
N THR A 61 -8.42 9.21 -16.01
CA THR A 61 -7.03 9.60 -16.23
C THR A 61 -6.48 9.00 -17.53
N LEU A 62 -6.76 7.72 -17.82
CA LEU A 62 -6.33 7.08 -19.08
C LEU A 62 -7.02 7.69 -20.31
N ARG A 63 -8.31 8.02 -20.20
CA ARG A 63 -9.09 8.62 -21.29
C ARG A 63 -8.59 10.02 -21.65
N ASP A 64 -8.18 10.81 -20.66
CA ASP A 64 -7.81 12.21 -20.85
C ASP A 64 -6.36 12.39 -21.36
N ARG A 65 -5.65 11.28 -21.60
CA ARG A 65 -4.30 11.26 -22.17
C ARG A 65 -4.33 11.31 -23.70
N ASN A 66 -3.27 11.87 -24.29
CA ASN A 66 -3.10 11.89 -25.74
C ASN A 66 -2.70 10.52 -26.32
N GLU A 67 -2.11 9.66 -25.49
CA GLU A 67 -1.75 8.30 -25.88
C GLU A 67 -2.99 7.40 -26.03
N LYS A 68 -2.92 6.43 -26.95
CA LYS A 68 -3.98 5.43 -27.11
C LYS A 68 -3.69 4.23 -26.22
N PHE A 69 -4.56 3.96 -25.26
CA PHE A 69 -4.49 2.79 -24.39
C PHE A 69 -5.47 1.71 -24.86
N GLN A 70 -4.98 0.48 -24.99
CA GLN A 70 -5.83 -0.70 -25.20
C GLN A 70 -6.01 -1.43 -23.87
N ILE A 71 -7.26 -1.48 -23.40
CA ILE A 71 -7.60 -2.19 -22.17
C ILE A 71 -7.70 -3.69 -22.47
N HIS A 72 -6.65 -4.43 -22.10
CA HIS A 72 -6.59 -5.89 -22.27
C HIS A 72 -7.23 -6.65 -21.11
N THR A 73 -7.22 -6.08 -19.90
CA THR A 73 -7.76 -6.72 -18.70
C THR A 73 -8.38 -5.65 -17.81
N LEU A 74 -9.64 -5.86 -17.42
CA LEU A 74 -10.37 -5.02 -16.47
C LEU A 74 -11.15 -5.92 -15.50
N HIS A 75 -10.48 -6.37 -14.44
CA HIS A 75 -11.04 -7.29 -13.46
C HIS A 75 -11.11 -6.63 -12.07
N VAL A 76 -12.00 -5.64 -11.97
CA VAL A 76 -12.17 -4.76 -10.80
C VAL A 76 -13.65 -4.70 -10.40
N LEU A 77 -13.94 -4.09 -9.25
CA LEU A 77 -15.30 -3.94 -8.73
C LEU A 77 -16.02 -5.30 -8.69
N GLN A 78 -17.26 -5.37 -9.17
CA GLN A 78 -18.07 -6.60 -9.18
C GLN A 78 -17.34 -7.80 -9.80
N HIS A 79 -16.49 -7.59 -10.81
CA HIS A 79 -15.72 -8.69 -11.39
C HIS A 79 -14.73 -9.30 -10.40
N ASN A 80 -14.18 -8.51 -9.47
CA ASN A 80 -13.30 -8.99 -8.41
C ASN A 80 -14.00 -9.09 -7.04
N THR A 81 -15.34 -9.07 -6.97
CA THR A 81 -16.07 -9.18 -5.70
C THR A 81 -16.70 -10.55 -5.56
N ARG A 82 -16.46 -11.20 -4.43
CA ARG A 82 -17.27 -12.31 -3.91
C ARG A 82 -17.98 -11.87 -2.63
N TRP A 83 -19.04 -12.56 -2.28
CA TRP A 83 -19.78 -12.35 -1.04
C TRP A 83 -19.64 -13.58 -0.16
N ASP A 84 -19.34 -13.37 1.12
CA ASP A 84 -19.40 -14.45 2.10
C ASP A 84 -20.87 -14.71 2.54
N PRO A 85 -21.14 -15.79 3.31
CA PRO A 85 -22.49 -16.10 3.78
C PRO A 85 -23.13 -15.00 4.64
N ASP A 86 -22.32 -14.15 5.28
CA ASP A 86 -22.76 -13.05 6.13
C ASP A 86 -23.06 -11.77 5.31
N GLY A 87 -22.86 -11.82 3.99
CA GLY A 87 -23.10 -10.69 3.09
C GLY A 87 -21.96 -9.67 3.05
N THR A 88 -20.75 -10.03 3.49
CA THR A 88 -19.55 -9.19 3.39
C THR A 88 -18.94 -9.28 1.99
N ALA A 89 -18.68 -8.13 1.37
CA ALA A 89 -17.95 -8.04 0.11
C ALA A 89 -16.45 -8.28 0.34
N LEU A 90 -15.90 -9.28 -0.34
CA LEU A 90 -14.47 -9.63 -0.28
C LEU A 90 -13.88 -9.66 -1.69
N PRO A 91 -12.59 -9.32 -1.86
CA PRO A 91 -11.92 -9.50 -3.14
C PRO A 91 -11.79 -10.99 -3.49
N ILE A 92 -11.94 -11.36 -4.77
CA ILE A 92 -11.66 -12.71 -5.26
C ILE A 92 -10.15 -12.97 -5.19
N PHE A 93 -9.34 -12.01 -5.62
CA PHE A 93 -7.89 -11.98 -5.42
C PHE A 93 -7.43 -10.58 -4.98
N SER A 94 -6.38 -10.53 -4.15
CA SER A 94 -5.82 -9.29 -3.59
C SER A 94 -4.46 -8.91 -4.20
N GLY A 95 -3.92 -9.76 -5.07
CA GLY A 95 -2.63 -9.55 -5.73
C GLY A 95 -2.52 -10.38 -7.00
N PHE A 96 -1.55 -10.02 -7.84
CA PHE A 96 -1.18 -10.73 -9.04
C PHE A 96 0.32 -10.55 -9.32
N VAL A 97 0.88 -11.45 -10.12
CA VAL A 97 2.23 -11.35 -10.68
C VAL A 97 2.13 -11.12 -12.19
N VAL A 98 3.08 -10.37 -12.73
CA VAL A 98 3.28 -10.24 -14.17
C VAL A 98 4.58 -10.92 -14.57
N GLU A 99 4.50 -11.89 -15.47
CA GLU A 99 5.69 -12.44 -16.11
C GLU A 99 6.15 -11.48 -17.20
N THR A 100 7.26 -10.78 -16.99
CA THR A 100 7.70 -9.69 -17.88
C THR A 100 8.14 -10.15 -19.27
N SER A 101 8.56 -11.41 -19.42
CA SER A 101 8.94 -11.99 -20.70
C SER A 101 7.74 -12.29 -21.61
N THR A 102 6.58 -12.63 -21.04
CA THR A 102 5.38 -13.04 -21.79
C THR A 102 4.23 -12.04 -21.69
N GLY A 103 4.25 -11.17 -20.69
CA GLY A 103 3.12 -10.30 -20.34
C GLY A 103 1.98 -11.02 -19.62
N SER A 104 2.15 -12.29 -19.24
CA SER A 104 1.11 -13.07 -18.57
C SER A 104 0.80 -12.51 -17.18
N ILE A 105 -0.49 -12.37 -16.87
CA ILE A 105 -0.99 -11.88 -15.58
C ILE A 105 -1.62 -13.04 -14.82
N ILE A 106 -1.12 -13.32 -13.63
CA ILE A 106 -1.54 -14.50 -12.85
C ILE A 106 -1.91 -14.04 -11.42
N PRO A 107 -3.12 -14.35 -10.91
CA PRO A 107 -3.46 -14.09 -9.51
C PRO A 107 -2.46 -14.73 -8.55
N ALA A 108 -2.01 -13.97 -7.56
CA ALA A 108 -0.95 -14.39 -6.64
C ALA A 108 -1.13 -13.78 -5.26
N SER A 109 -0.57 -14.44 -4.24
CA SER A 109 -0.42 -13.91 -2.89
C SER A 109 1.06 -13.88 -2.51
N PHE A 110 1.45 -12.85 -1.76
CA PHE A 110 2.83 -12.62 -1.35
C PHE A 110 2.91 -12.63 0.16
N ASP A 111 3.51 -13.68 0.71
CA ASP A 111 3.82 -13.71 2.12
C ASP A 111 4.94 -12.72 2.47
N ARG A 112 5.23 -12.57 3.76
CA ARG A 112 6.27 -11.65 4.25
C ARG A 112 7.66 -11.93 3.70
N THR A 113 7.98 -13.18 3.37
CA THR A 113 9.31 -13.59 2.88
C THR A 113 9.55 -13.21 1.42
N SER A 114 8.46 -13.05 0.66
CA SER A 114 8.49 -12.67 -0.75
C SER A 114 8.49 -11.17 -1.02
N ARG A 115 8.41 -10.33 0.03
CA ARG A 115 8.36 -8.87 -0.11
C ARG A 115 9.74 -8.32 -0.46
N CYS A 116 9.77 -7.33 -1.38
CA CYS A 116 11.03 -6.69 -1.77
C CYS A 116 11.71 -5.97 -0.58
N PRO A 117 13.01 -5.65 -0.69
CA PRO A 117 13.81 -5.11 0.41
C PRO A 117 13.22 -3.88 1.08
N ASP A 118 13.56 -3.72 2.37
CA ASP A 118 13.19 -2.57 3.20
C ASP A 118 11.68 -2.25 3.15
N GLU A 119 10.89 -3.31 3.18
CA GLU A 119 9.42 -3.27 3.13
C GLU A 119 8.82 -2.26 4.13
N ILE A 120 9.30 -2.23 5.38
CA ILE A 120 8.80 -1.29 6.39
C ILE A 120 9.05 0.17 6.01
N VAL A 121 10.26 0.50 5.52
CA VAL A 121 10.58 1.89 5.09
C VAL A 121 9.75 2.28 3.88
N ARG A 122 9.53 1.35 2.94
CA ARG A 122 8.67 1.57 1.76
C ARG A 122 7.22 1.80 2.16
N ARG A 123 6.70 1.09 3.18
CA ARG A 123 5.36 1.33 3.72
C ARG A 123 5.26 2.69 4.42
N ILE A 124 6.23 3.05 5.26
CA ILE A 124 6.32 4.36 5.93
C ILE A 124 6.30 5.51 4.92
N ARG A 125 6.94 5.35 3.76
CA ARG A 125 6.88 6.34 2.68
C ARG A 125 5.43 6.61 2.22
N VAL A 126 4.58 5.58 2.18
CA VAL A 126 3.17 5.71 1.79
C VAL A 126 2.30 6.25 2.94
N THR A 127 2.52 5.76 4.16
CA THR A 127 1.62 6.00 5.30
C THR A 127 1.98 7.23 6.12
N ALA A 128 3.27 7.52 6.30
CA ALA A 128 3.74 8.54 7.24
C ALA A 128 4.39 9.77 6.59
N CYS A 129 4.77 9.70 5.31
CA CYS A 129 5.51 10.77 4.60
C CYS A 129 4.61 11.68 3.74
N TYR A 130 3.29 11.68 3.97
CA TYR A 130 2.33 12.44 3.16
C TYR A 130 2.50 13.97 3.19
N ARG A 131 3.32 14.51 4.11
CA ARG A 131 3.67 15.94 4.17
C ARG A 131 5.01 16.27 3.54
N ASP A 132 5.72 15.28 2.98
CA ASP A 132 7.00 15.53 2.32
C ASP A 132 6.75 16.19 0.95
N PRO A 133 7.15 17.46 0.74
CA PRO A 133 6.90 18.15 -0.51
C PRO A 133 7.64 17.54 -1.70
N ASN A 134 8.71 16.76 -1.47
CA ASN A 134 9.44 16.10 -2.56
C ASN A 134 8.62 14.96 -3.20
N TRP A 135 7.57 14.49 -2.51
CA TRP A 135 6.75 13.35 -2.91
C TRP A 135 5.32 13.71 -3.27
N ASP A 136 4.96 14.99 -3.28
CA ASP A 136 3.62 15.41 -3.68
C ASP A 136 3.32 15.00 -5.12
N GLY A 137 2.20 14.30 -5.31
CA GLY A 137 1.78 13.76 -6.61
C GLY A 137 2.69 12.68 -7.22
N ARG A 138 3.71 12.18 -6.51
CA ARG A 138 4.67 11.18 -7.04
C ARG A 138 4.39 9.77 -6.54
N LEU A 139 4.30 8.83 -7.48
CA LEU A 139 4.24 7.41 -7.17
C LEU A 139 5.62 6.88 -6.70
N LEU A 140 5.60 5.73 -6.01
CA LEU A 140 6.78 4.99 -5.57
C LEU A 140 7.63 4.48 -6.74
N GLU A 141 8.49 5.31 -7.31
CA GLU A 141 9.65 4.81 -8.06
C GLU A 141 10.64 4.19 -7.06
N THR A 142 10.81 2.86 -7.12
CA THR A 142 11.67 2.11 -6.19
C THR A 142 12.64 1.15 -6.86
N TYR A 143 12.59 0.98 -8.19
CA TYR A 143 13.43 0.03 -8.91
C TYR A 143 14.06 0.68 -10.14
N ASP A 144 15.39 0.63 -10.22
CA ASP A 144 16.16 1.06 -11.38
C ASP A 144 16.43 -0.14 -12.28
N THR A 145 15.73 -0.19 -13.41
CA THR A 145 15.84 -1.27 -14.40
C THR A 145 17.17 -1.27 -15.14
N LYS A 146 17.89 -0.14 -15.21
CA LYS A 146 19.17 -0.06 -15.93
C LYS A 146 20.29 -0.69 -15.14
N THR A 147 20.22 -0.60 -13.81
CA THR A 147 21.29 -1.05 -12.92
C THR A 147 20.91 -2.28 -12.08
N ASP A 148 19.67 -2.76 -12.19
CA ASP A 148 19.11 -3.86 -11.37
C ASP A 148 19.22 -3.58 -9.86
N HIS A 149 18.82 -2.37 -9.44
CA HIS A 149 18.81 -1.97 -8.04
C HIS A 149 17.41 -1.62 -7.55
N PHE A 150 17.10 -2.04 -6.32
CA PHE A 150 16.07 -1.35 -5.55
C PHE A 150 16.66 -0.07 -4.96
N VAL A 151 16.08 1.07 -5.34
CA VAL A 151 16.50 2.40 -4.87
C VAL A 151 15.35 3.02 -4.10
N ILE A 152 15.48 3.01 -2.77
CA ILE A 152 14.50 3.66 -1.90
C ILE A 152 15.00 5.09 -1.66
N ALA A 153 14.41 6.01 -2.41
CA ALA A 153 14.72 7.42 -2.30
C ALA A 153 14.35 7.98 -0.90
N PRO A 154 15.09 8.97 -0.40
CA PRO A 154 14.83 9.56 0.91
C PRO A 154 13.42 10.12 1.01
N CYS A 155 12.77 9.86 2.14
CA CYS A 155 11.52 10.51 2.52
C CYS A 155 11.62 11.04 3.95
N THR A 156 10.77 12.01 4.25
CA THR A 156 10.76 12.70 5.53
C THR A 156 9.44 12.48 6.25
N TRP A 157 9.55 12.24 7.56
CA TRP A 157 8.42 12.27 8.50
C TRP A 157 8.74 13.24 9.63
N SER A 158 7.69 13.74 10.26
CA SER A 158 7.79 14.67 11.40
C SER A 158 7.62 13.93 12.72
N THR A 159 8.00 14.58 13.83
CA THR A 159 7.76 14.09 15.20
C THR A 159 6.27 13.83 15.47
N HIS A 160 5.35 14.43 14.70
CA HIS A 160 3.94 14.08 14.79
C HIS A 160 3.66 12.59 14.53
N GLN A 161 4.44 11.97 13.63
CA GLN A 161 4.31 10.54 13.32
C GLN A 161 4.76 9.64 14.48
N LEU A 162 5.69 10.10 15.31
CA LEU A 162 6.03 9.40 16.55
C LEU A 162 4.82 9.31 17.48
N TYR A 163 4.12 10.42 17.71
CA TYR A 163 2.95 10.43 18.59
C TYR A 163 1.80 9.59 18.04
N ILE A 164 1.58 9.61 16.71
CA ILE A 164 0.60 8.73 16.05
C ILE A 164 0.99 7.25 16.26
N ALA A 165 2.25 6.90 16.03
CA ALA A 165 2.74 5.54 16.18
C ALA A 165 2.60 5.03 17.63
N MET A 166 2.92 5.86 18.63
CA MET A 166 2.71 5.53 20.04
C MET A 166 1.22 5.32 20.35
N ALA A 167 0.35 6.21 19.87
CA ALA A 167 -1.09 6.07 20.08
C ALA A 167 -1.67 4.81 19.44
N ILE A 168 -1.22 4.44 18.23
CA ILE A 168 -1.65 3.21 17.55
C ILE A 168 -1.18 1.97 18.34
N GLN A 169 0.01 2.00 18.94
CA GLN A 169 0.51 0.83 19.68
C GLN A 169 -0.34 0.47 20.92
N GLU A 170 -0.98 1.46 21.54
CA GLU A 170 -1.89 1.25 22.68
C GLU A 170 -3.27 0.70 22.28
N LEU A 171 -3.60 0.65 20.97
CA LEU A 171 -4.88 0.15 20.50
C LEU A 171 -4.94 -1.37 20.46
N SER A 172 -6.14 -1.91 20.62
CA SER A 172 -6.43 -3.32 20.33
C SER A 172 -6.36 -3.63 18.83
N ASP A 173 -6.18 -4.90 18.47
CA ASP A 173 -6.10 -5.31 17.06
C ASP A 173 -7.37 -4.96 16.27
N ALA A 174 -8.54 -5.07 16.91
CA ALA A 174 -9.83 -4.68 16.32
C ALA A 174 -9.90 -3.17 16.05
N GLU A 175 -9.36 -2.34 16.96
CA GLU A 175 -9.29 -0.90 16.76
C GLU A 175 -8.28 -0.51 15.68
N ILE A 176 -7.14 -1.20 15.59
CA ILE A 176 -6.16 -0.98 14.52
C ILE A 176 -6.81 -1.28 13.17
N LEU A 177 -7.49 -2.44 13.03
CA LEU A 177 -8.23 -2.76 11.81
C LEU A 177 -9.25 -1.67 11.48
N LEU A 178 -10.12 -1.32 12.43
CA LEU A 178 -11.19 -0.37 12.21
C LEU A 178 -10.67 1.04 11.84
N ARG A 179 -9.58 1.50 12.47
CA ARG A 179 -9.08 2.87 12.30
C ARG A 179 -8.05 3.01 11.17
N CYS A 180 -7.32 1.97 10.84
CA CYS A 180 -6.18 2.04 9.90
C CYS A 180 -6.48 1.40 8.54
N SER A 181 -7.48 0.51 8.44
CA SER A 181 -7.90 -0.11 7.19
C SER A 181 -8.97 0.70 6.45
N THR A 182 -8.98 0.56 5.12
CA THR A 182 -10.05 1.07 4.25
C THR A 182 -11.20 0.06 4.10
N SER A 183 -10.99 -1.19 4.52
CA SER A 183 -11.93 -2.30 4.42
C SER A 183 -11.61 -3.37 5.49
N PRO A 184 -11.93 -3.11 6.77
CA PRO A 184 -11.46 -3.94 7.90
C PRO A 184 -11.75 -5.45 7.75
N SER A 185 -12.92 -5.81 7.23
CA SER A 185 -13.33 -7.21 7.04
C SER A 185 -12.63 -7.92 5.86
N ALA A 186 -11.93 -7.18 5.01
CA ALA A 186 -11.28 -7.69 3.80
C ALA A 186 -9.74 -7.66 3.86
N GLU A 187 -9.16 -7.25 4.98
CA GLU A 187 -7.71 -7.19 5.14
C GLU A 187 -7.06 -8.56 5.24
N SER A 188 -5.78 -8.61 4.88
CA SER A 188 -4.94 -9.80 5.09
C SER A 188 -4.78 -10.10 6.59
N PRO A 189 -4.67 -11.38 7.01
CA PRO A 189 -4.47 -11.76 8.41
C PRO A 189 -3.29 -11.08 9.10
N ASP A 190 -2.28 -10.65 8.34
CA ASP A 190 -1.08 -9.99 8.85
C ASP A 190 -1.14 -8.46 8.82
N PHE A 191 -2.31 -7.86 8.51
CA PHE A 191 -2.48 -6.40 8.43
C PHE A 191 -2.07 -5.71 9.73
N VAL A 192 -2.63 -6.14 10.87
CA VAL A 192 -2.37 -5.52 12.17
C VAL A 192 -0.90 -5.65 12.56
N GLU A 193 -0.31 -6.82 12.34
CA GLU A 193 1.11 -7.04 12.62
C GLU A 193 1.99 -6.08 11.79
N ASN A 194 1.65 -5.87 10.51
CA ASN A 194 2.38 -4.92 9.67
C ASN A 194 2.22 -3.46 10.13
N GLU A 195 1.04 -3.07 10.62
CA GLU A 195 0.84 -1.73 11.19
C GLU A 195 1.66 -1.54 12.48
N ARG A 196 1.66 -2.54 13.38
CA ARG A 196 2.49 -2.51 14.59
C ARG A 196 3.98 -2.41 14.27
N ARG A 197 4.48 -3.17 13.29
CA ARG A 197 5.88 -3.12 12.84
C ARG A 197 6.27 -1.76 12.25
N GLN A 198 5.36 -1.09 11.53
CA GLN A 198 5.59 0.28 11.05
C GLN A 198 5.67 1.26 12.22
N CYS A 199 4.74 1.18 13.17
CA CYS A 199 4.71 2.04 14.35
C CYS A 199 5.99 1.85 15.19
N ASP A 200 6.38 0.62 15.44
CA ASP A 200 7.63 0.26 16.11
C ASP A 200 8.86 0.90 15.47
N TYR A 201 8.93 0.87 14.13
CA TYR A 201 10.04 1.47 13.41
C TYR A 201 10.05 2.99 13.59
N LEU A 202 8.90 3.65 13.50
CA LEU A 202 8.77 5.10 13.71
C LEU A 202 9.09 5.52 15.15
N ILE A 203 8.77 4.67 16.13
CA ILE A 203 9.10 4.90 17.55
C ILE A 203 10.61 4.79 17.77
N ARG A 204 11.25 3.77 17.18
CA ARG A 204 12.70 3.55 17.30
C ARG A 204 13.52 4.55 16.48
N HIS A 205 12.99 5.04 15.37
CA HIS A 205 13.64 5.97 14.44
C HIS A 205 12.76 7.21 14.19
N PRO A 206 12.53 8.04 15.22
CA PRO A 206 11.63 9.19 15.10
C PRO A 206 12.17 10.27 14.16
N LEU A 207 13.49 10.30 13.95
CA LEU A 207 14.15 11.19 13.01
C LEU A 207 14.45 10.45 11.70
N TRP A 208 13.80 10.85 10.61
CA TRP A 208 14.01 10.26 9.27
C TRP A 208 15.48 10.25 8.82
N ARG A 209 16.32 11.15 9.37
CA ARG A 209 17.76 11.24 9.12
C ARG A 209 18.52 10.01 9.59
N GLU A 210 17.99 9.23 10.54
CA GLU A 210 18.57 7.95 10.95
C GLU A 210 18.35 6.89 9.85
N THR A 211 17.18 6.90 9.21
CA THR A 211 16.87 6.00 8.09
C THR A 211 17.57 6.41 6.80
N PHE A 212 17.67 7.72 6.54
CA PHE A 212 18.34 8.30 5.37
C PHE A 212 19.45 9.29 5.78
N PRO A 213 20.60 8.81 6.27
CA PRO A 213 21.74 9.65 6.62
C PRO A 213 22.17 10.51 5.45
N HIS A 214 22.41 11.80 5.69
CA HIS A 214 22.80 12.77 4.66
C HIS A 214 21.87 12.83 3.43
N LYS A 215 20.59 12.45 3.58
CA LYS A 215 19.63 12.30 2.47
C LYS A 215 20.12 11.33 1.38
N GLN A 216 20.89 10.32 1.74
CA GLN A 216 21.29 9.28 0.79
C GLN A 216 20.16 8.25 0.62
N PRO A 217 19.91 7.76 -0.60
CA PRO A 217 18.96 6.68 -0.82
C PRO A 217 19.46 5.38 -0.20
N ARG A 218 18.54 4.45 0.04
CA ARG A 218 18.87 3.08 0.47
C ARG A 218 18.85 2.20 -0.77
N ILE A 219 20.01 1.69 -1.14
CA ILE A 219 20.23 0.96 -2.38
C ILE A 219 20.40 -0.52 -2.04
N PHE A 220 19.74 -1.39 -2.81
CA PHE A 220 19.84 -2.83 -2.70
C PHE A 220 20.14 -3.43 -4.06
N GLN A 221 21.17 -4.27 -4.11
CA GLN A 221 21.59 -4.97 -5.32
C GLN A 221 21.11 -6.43 -5.26
N ARG A 222 20.68 -6.95 -6.40
CA ARG A 222 20.36 -8.37 -6.53
C ARG A 222 21.66 -9.16 -6.64
N ILE A 223 21.78 -10.21 -5.84
CA ILE A 223 22.91 -11.16 -5.93
C ILE A 223 22.53 -12.41 -6.71
N GLU A 224 23.54 -13.18 -7.09
CA GLU A 224 23.36 -14.53 -7.62
C GLU A 224 22.49 -15.37 -6.67
N GLY A 225 21.47 -16.04 -7.20
CA GLY A 225 20.41 -16.68 -6.40
C GLY A 225 19.16 -15.83 -6.14
N GLY A 226 19.15 -14.57 -6.60
CA GLY A 226 17.94 -13.73 -6.68
C GLY A 226 17.56 -13.00 -5.39
N SER A 227 18.35 -13.16 -4.32
CA SER A 227 18.23 -12.40 -3.08
C SER A 227 18.77 -10.98 -3.22
N TRP A 228 18.45 -10.13 -2.25
CA TRP A 228 18.85 -8.71 -2.24
C TRP A 228 19.80 -8.42 -1.08
N VAL A 229 20.87 -7.67 -1.37
CA VAL A 229 21.82 -7.20 -0.36
C VAL A 229 21.85 -5.68 -0.36
N LYS A 230 21.99 -5.08 0.83
CA LYS A 230 22.12 -3.64 0.97
C LYS A 230 23.53 -3.20 0.54
N CYS A 231 23.60 -2.19 -0.32
CA CYS A 231 24.86 -1.56 -0.73
C CYS A 231 25.39 -0.58 0.33
#